data_AF-K5BU10-F1
#
_entry.id   AF-K5BU10-F1
#
_cell.length_a   1.000
_cell.length_b   1.000
_cell.length_c   1.000
_cell.angle_alpha   90.00
_cell.angle_beta   90.00
_cell.angle_gamma   90.00
#
_symmetry.space_group_name_H-M   'P 1'
#
loop_
_entity.id
_entity.type
_entity.pdbx_description
1 polymer ?
#
loop_
_entity_poly.entity_id
_entity_poly.type
_entity_poly.pdbx_seq_one_letter_code
_entity_poly.pdbx_strand_id
1 'polypeptide(L)'
;MLLFFGSELLLTARFPVALLTLLYVATVAAGYISLLTAGTWISRLLKNQLMDDVFNDENESFMQERRLIANEYSVNLPTRFRYQRKTYSGWINVINPFRASLILGTPGSGKSYAIINNYIRQQIEKGFAAYIYDFKYPDLSIIAYNQLLKNKDKYAKPVGFYVINFDDPRYSHRCNPLNPSFLSDIADAYESAYVIMLNLNKSWIQKQGDFFVESPIVLFAAVIWYLKCAHKAV
;
A
#
# COMPACT_ATOMS: atom_id res chain seq x y z
N MET A 1 -54.22 -20.77 -15.72
CA MET A 1 -55.04 -19.57 -15.99
C MET A 1 -56.50 -19.94 -16.26
N LEU A 2 -56.78 -20.74 -17.31
CA LEU A 2 -58.15 -21.12 -17.67
C LEU A 2 -58.94 -21.84 -16.55
N LEU A 3 -58.31 -22.75 -15.81
CA LEU A 3 -58.94 -23.44 -14.67
C LEU A 3 -59.20 -22.53 -13.46
N PHE A 4 -58.40 -21.49 -13.27
CA PHE A 4 -58.51 -20.60 -12.11
C PHE A 4 -59.53 -19.47 -12.37
N PHE A 5 -59.44 -18.81 -13.54
CA PHE A 5 -60.35 -17.72 -13.92
C PHE A 5 -61.66 -18.23 -14.55
N GLY A 6 -61.65 -19.42 -15.17
CA GLY A 6 -62.85 -20.03 -15.75
C GLY A 6 -63.69 -20.84 -14.75
N SER A 7 -63.24 -20.99 -13.50
CA SER A 7 -64.01 -21.70 -12.46
C SER A 7 -65.29 -20.96 -12.09
N GLU A 8 -65.37 -19.65 -12.32
CA GLU A 8 -66.56 -18.84 -12.06
C GLU A 8 -67.74 -19.23 -12.96
N LEU A 9 -67.48 -19.72 -14.17
CA LEU A 9 -68.50 -20.24 -15.08
C LEU A 9 -69.20 -21.49 -14.50
N LEU A 10 -68.53 -22.26 -13.64
CA LEU A 10 -69.14 -23.42 -12.98
C LEU A 10 -70.25 -22.99 -12.02
N LEU A 11 -70.16 -21.80 -11.41
CA LEU A 11 -71.19 -21.28 -10.50
C LEU A 11 -72.49 -20.90 -11.24
N THR A 12 -72.44 -20.76 -12.56
CA THR A 12 -73.62 -20.48 -13.41
C THR A 12 -74.33 -21.74 -13.92
N ALA A 13 -73.76 -22.93 -13.68
CA ALA A 13 -74.31 -24.19 -14.14
C ALA A 13 -75.40 -24.74 -13.19
N ARG A 14 -76.46 -25.34 -13.75
CA ARG A 14 -77.61 -25.88 -12.99
C ARG A 14 -77.39 -27.34 -12.57
N PHE A 15 -76.53 -27.55 -11.58
CA PHE A 15 -76.26 -28.86 -10.98
C PHE A 15 -76.58 -28.87 -9.47
N PRO A 16 -76.61 -30.03 -8.80
CA PRO A 16 -76.78 -30.11 -7.35
C PRO A 16 -75.67 -29.32 -6.63
N VAL A 17 -76.05 -28.56 -5.60
CA VAL A 17 -75.14 -27.62 -4.88
C VAL A 17 -73.88 -28.33 -4.39
N ALA A 18 -73.99 -29.53 -3.82
CA ALA A 18 -72.85 -30.29 -3.33
C ALA A 18 -71.84 -30.65 -4.44
N LEU A 19 -72.32 -30.99 -5.64
CA LEU A 19 -71.47 -31.32 -6.79
C LEU A 19 -70.78 -30.06 -7.34
N LEU A 20 -71.51 -28.94 -7.41
CA LEU A 20 -70.98 -27.64 -7.83
C LEU A 20 -69.87 -27.15 -6.91
N THR A 21 -70.09 -27.20 -5.59
CA THR A 21 -69.09 -26.77 -4.61
C THR A 21 -67.82 -27.61 -4.72
N LEU A 22 -67.95 -28.93 -4.87
CA LEU A 22 -66.81 -29.83 -5.00
C LEU A 22 -66.00 -29.56 -6.28
N LEU A 23 -66.68 -29.40 -7.42
CA LEU A 23 -66.03 -29.10 -8.70
C LEU A 23 -65.37 -27.72 -8.71
N TYR A 24 -66.01 -26.73 -8.10
CA TYR A 24 -65.47 -25.38 -7.97
C TYR A 24 -64.19 -25.37 -7.13
N VAL A 25 -64.22 -25.97 -5.93
CA VAL A 25 -63.04 -26.04 -5.05
C VAL A 25 -61.89 -26.81 -5.73
N ALA A 26 -62.18 -27.92 -6.41
CA ALA A 26 -61.18 -28.71 -7.12
C ALA A 26 -60.51 -27.93 -8.27
N THR A 27 -61.31 -27.22 -9.08
CA THR A 27 -60.79 -26.46 -10.23
C THR A 27 -60.00 -25.22 -9.82
N VAL A 28 -60.45 -24.51 -8.77
CA VAL A 28 -59.70 -23.38 -8.19
C VAL A 28 -58.38 -23.85 -7.59
N ALA A 29 -58.37 -24.94 -6.80
CA ALA A 29 -57.15 -25.47 -6.20
C ALA A 29 -56.14 -25.93 -7.26
N ALA A 30 -56.59 -26.71 -8.26
CA ALA A 30 -55.74 -27.15 -9.36
C ALA A 30 -55.23 -25.96 -10.20
N GLY A 31 -56.09 -24.96 -10.45
CA GLY A 31 -55.73 -23.74 -11.16
C GLY A 31 -54.67 -22.92 -10.43
N TYR A 32 -54.78 -22.80 -9.09
CA TYR A 32 -53.83 -22.09 -8.24
C TYR A 32 -52.45 -22.77 -8.21
N ILE A 33 -52.41 -24.09 -8.03
CA ILE A 33 -51.16 -24.87 -8.08
C ILE A 33 -50.50 -24.74 -9.46
N SER A 34 -51.28 -24.77 -10.53
CA SER A 34 -50.79 -24.58 -11.89
C SER A 34 -50.20 -23.17 -12.12
N LEU A 35 -50.75 -22.15 -11.45
CA LEU A 35 -50.27 -20.77 -11.52
C LEU A 35 -48.95 -20.60 -10.76
N LEU A 36 -48.84 -21.17 -9.57
CA LEU A 36 -47.59 -21.19 -8.80
C LEU A 36 -46.48 -21.92 -9.55
N THR A 37 -46.78 -23.10 -10.10
CA THR A 37 -45.80 -23.85 -10.91
C THR A 37 -45.39 -23.04 -12.13
N ALA A 38 -46.31 -22.51 -12.93
CA ALA A 38 -45.96 -21.64 -14.07
C ALA A 38 -45.07 -20.45 -13.66
N GLY A 39 -45.35 -19.79 -12.54
CA GLY A 39 -44.50 -18.72 -12.00
C GLY A 39 -43.07 -19.17 -11.69
N THR A 40 -42.90 -20.34 -11.06
CA THR A 40 -41.56 -20.89 -10.80
C THR A 40 -40.81 -21.28 -12.07
N TRP A 41 -41.50 -21.75 -13.12
CA TRP A 41 -40.88 -22.09 -14.40
C TRP A 41 -40.48 -20.83 -15.18
N ILE A 42 -41.32 -19.79 -15.19
CA ILE A 42 -40.99 -18.48 -15.77
C ILE A 42 -39.81 -17.86 -15.03
N SER A 43 -39.76 -17.96 -13.70
CA SER A 43 -38.62 -17.50 -12.90
C SER A 43 -37.31 -18.21 -13.27
N ARG A 44 -37.36 -19.51 -13.60
CA ARG A 44 -36.19 -20.26 -14.10
C ARG A 44 -35.79 -19.84 -15.51
N LEU A 45 -36.76 -19.53 -16.39
CA LEU A 45 -36.50 -19.07 -17.75
C LEU A 45 -35.92 -17.65 -17.78
N LEU A 46 -36.39 -16.77 -16.90
CA LEU A 46 -35.89 -15.39 -16.73
C LEU A 46 -34.57 -15.32 -15.95
N LYS A 47 -34.05 -16.46 -15.45
CA LYS A 47 -32.85 -16.53 -14.61
C LYS A 47 -31.53 -16.45 -15.38
N ASN A 48 -31.50 -15.77 -16.52
CA ASN A 48 -30.25 -15.41 -17.18
C ASN A 48 -29.85 -13.97 -16.77
N GLN A 49 -28.92 -13.91 -15.81
CA GLN A 49 -27.89 -12.86 -15.63
C GLN A 49 -28.33 -11.39 -15.66
N LEU A 50 -29.44 -11.02 -15.00
CA LEU A 50 -29.80 -9.60 -14.83
C LEU A 50 -29.13 -8.92 -13.64
N MET A 51 -28.35 -9.64 -12.83
CA MET A 51 -27.61 -9.10 -11.69
C MET A 51 -26.20 -9.70 -11.60
N ASP A 52 -25.45 -9.69 -12.70
CA ASP A 52 -23.99 -9.66 -12.54
C ASP A 52 -23.67 -8.22 -12.13
N ASP A 53 -23.43 -8.02 -10.83
CA ASP A 53 -23.06 -6.73 -10.25
C ASP A 53 -22.01 -6.05 -11.14
N VAL A 54 -22.25 -4.78 -11.49
CA VAL A 54 -21.28 -4.01 -12.29
C VAL A 54 -19.94 -3.92 -11.55
N PHE A 55 -19.98 -3.97 -10.22
CA PHE A 55 -18.82 -4.07 -9.32
C PHE A 55 -18.56 -5.51 -8.86
N ASN A 56 -18.71 -6.50 -9.75
CA ASN A 56 -18.26 -7.86 -9.45
C ASN A 56 -16.73 -7.99 -9.63
N ASP A 57 -16.13 -8.95 -8.92
CA ASP A 57 -14.70 -9.27 -9.00
C ASP A 57 -14.20 -9.47 -10.45
N GLU A 58 -15.08 -9.85 -11.38
CA GLU A 58 -14.72 -10.07 -12.79
C GLU A 58 -14.61 -8.77 -13.58
N ASN A 59 -15.53 -7.84 -13.37
CA ASN A 59 -15.59 -6.53 -14.01
C ASN A 59 -14.54 -5.59 -13.45
N GLU A 60 -14.18 -5.75 -12.17
CA GLU A 60 -13.04 -5.04 -11.55
C GLU A 60 -11.68 -5.71 -11.85
N SER A 61 -11.68 -6.92 -12.43
CA SER A 61 -10.45 -7.60 -12.82
C SER A 61 -9.95 -7.17 -14.19
N PHE A 62 -8.67 -6.80 -14.27
CA PHE A 62 -7.99 -6.50 -15.53
C PHE A 62 -6.68 -7.25 -15.65
N MET A 63 -6.24 -7.43 -16.89
CA MET A 63 -4.97 -8.08 -17.18
C MET A 63 -3.81 -7.19 -16.70
N GLN A 64 -3.02 -7.70 -15.76
CA GLN A 64 -1.81 -7.03 -15.26
C GLN A 64 -0.57 -7.53 -16.02
N GLU A 65 0.54 -6.81 -15.91
CA GLU A 65 1.81 -7.21 -16.54
C GLU A 65 2.31 -8.53 -15.93
N ARG A 66 2.63 -9.48 -16.82
CA ARG A 66 3.04 -10.84 -16.46
C ARG A 66 4.53 -11.07 -16.63
N ARG A 67 5.19 -10.22 -17.41
CA ARG A 67 6.62 -10.33 -17.68
C ARG A 67 7.41 -9.66 -16.56
N LEU A 68 8.48 -10.32 -16.14
CA LEU A 68 9.51 -9.71 -15.31
C LEU A 68 10.38 -8.82 -16.20
N ILE A 69 10.30 -7.51 -16.02
CA ILE A 69 11.09 -6.54 -16.77
C ILE A 69 12.16 -5.99 -15.81
N ALA A 70 13.30 -6.68 -15.77
CA ALA A 70 14.42 -6.31 -14.91
C ALA A 70 15.46 -5.47 -15.67
N ASN A 71 16.03 -4.48 -14.99
CA ASN A 71 17.17 -3.70 -15.46
C ASN A 71 18.13 -3.40 -14.28
N GLU A 72 19.20 -2.63 -14.52
CA GLU A 72 20.19 -2.28 -13.52
C GLU A 72 19.60 -1.57 -12.27
N TYR A 73 18.51 -0.83 -12.42
CA TYR A 73 17.92 0.01 -11.37
C TYR A 73 16.60 -0.50 -10.82
N SER A 74 15.92 -1.39 -11.55
CA SER A 74 14.52 -1.72 -11.34
C SER A 74 14.24 -2.32 -9.96
N VAL A 75 13.00 -2.23 -9.49
CA VAL A 75 12.51 -3.08 -8.40
C VAL A 75 11.29 -3.83 -8.89
N ASN A 76 11.33 -5.15 -8.78
CA ASN A 76 10.33 -6.04 -9.35
C ASN A 76 9.61 -6.77 -8.22
N LEU A 77 8.32 -6.51 -8.07
CA LEU A 77 7.51 -7.07 -6.99
C LEU A 77 6.61 -8.19 -7.55
N PRO A 78 6.67 -9.42 -7.00
CA PRO A 78 5.81 -10.49 -7.46
C PRO A 78 4.37 -10.24 -7.03
N THR A 79 3.41 -10.44 -7.94
CA THR A 79 1.98 -10.30 -7.66
C THR A 79 1.20 -11.53 -8.10
N ARG A 80 0.00 -11.68 -7.52
CA ARG A 80 -1.03 -12.58 -8.02
C ARG A 80 -2.29 -11.76 -8.26
N PHE A 81 -2.90 -11.96 -9.42
CA PHE A 81 -4.14 -11.27 -9.79
C PHE A 81 -5.11 -12.27 -10.40
N ARG A 82 -6.40 -11.97 -10.29
CA ARG A 82 -7.46 -12.73 -10.96
C ARG A 82 -7.82 -12.02 -12.25
N TYR A 83 -8.08 -12.75 -13.31
CA TYR A 83 -8.61 -12.23 -14.58
C TYR A 83 -9.39 -13.35 -15.27
N GLN A 84 -10.59 -13.07 -15.76
CA GLN A 84 -11.45 -14.08 -16.43
C GLN A 84 -11.58 -15.39 -15.62
N ARG A 85 -11.92 -15.27 -14.32
CA ARG A 85 -12.05 -16.41 -13.37
C ARG A 85 -10.78 -17.24 -13.13
N LYS A 86 -9.65 -16.89 -13.72
CA LYS A 86 -8.36 -17.58 -13.54
C LYS A 86 -7.41 -16.72 -12.72
N THR A 87 -6.58 -17.37 -11.91
CA THR A 87 -5.51 -16.70 -11.17
C THR A 87 -4.23 -16.76 -11.99
N TYR A 88 -3.58 -15.61 -12.12
CA TYR A 88 -2.30 -15.46 -12.82
C TYR A 88 -1.25 -14.94 -11.84
N SER A 89 0.00 -15.32 -12.10
CA SER A 89 1.17 -14.66 -11.50
C SER A 89 1.62 -13.52 -12.40
N GLY A 90 2.00 -12.40 -11.79
CA GLY A 90 2.46 -11.21 -12.49
C GLY A 90 3.54 -10.47 -11.72
N TRP A 91 3.89 -9.30 -12.25
CA TRP A 91 4.95 -8.47 -11.70
C TRP A 91 4.58 -7.00 -11.75
N ILE A 92 4.78 -6.30 -10.63
CA ILE A 92 4.87 -4.84 -10.64
C ILE A 92 6.34 -4.49 -10.88
N ASN A 93 6.63 -3.98 -12.06
CA ASN A 93 7.98 -3.60 -12.48
C ASN A 93 8.19 -2.09 -12.29
N VAL A 94 8.87 -1.69 -11.23
CA VAL A 94 9.30 -0.29 -11.04
C VAL A 94 10.60 -0.10 -11.80
N ILE A 95 10.50 0.32 -13.06
CA ILE A 95 11.63 0.40 -14.00
C ILE A 95 12.66 1.46 -13.59
N ASN A 96 12.21 2.58 -13.02
CA ASN A 96 13.06 3.69 -12.60
C ASN A 96 12.66 4.18 -11.20
N PRO A 97 13.25 3.62 -10.12
CA PRO A 97 12.97 4.04 -8.75
C PRO A 97 13.45 5.46 -8.39
N PHE A 98 14.30 6.09 -9.22
CA PHE A 98 14.83 7.42 -8.95
C PHE A 98 13.78 8.54 -9.06
N ARG A 99 12.59 8.24 -9.62
CA ARG A 99 11.45 9.18 -9.68
C ARG A 99 10.63 9.25 -8.40
N ALA A 100 11.23 8.84 -7.28
CA ALA A 100 10.57 8.58 -6.01
C ALA A 100 9.51 7.47 -6.08
N SER A 101 9.22 6.88 -4.93
CA SER A 101 8.16 5.88 -4.77
C SER A 101 7.44 6.14 -3.47
N LEU A 102 6.13 6.36 -3.55
CA LEU A 102 5.28 6.62 -2.40
C LEU A 102 4.48 5.36 -2.04
N ILE A 103 4.59 4.93 -0.79
CA ILE A 103 3.87 3.76 -0.28
C ILE A 103 2.88 4.25 0.78
N LEU A 104 1.58 4.09 0.51
CA LEU A 104 0.50 4.49 1.41
C LEU A 104 -0.11 3.27 2.10
N GLY A 105 -0.54 3.43 3.35
CA GLY A 105 -1.33 2.43 4.05
C GLY A 105 -1.31 2.63 5.56
N THR A 106 -2.22 1.97 6.28
CA THR A 106 -2.34 2.04 7.74
C THR A 106 -1.27 1.19 8.47
N PRO A 107 -0.94 1.49 9.73
CA PRO A 107 -0.09 0.61 10.53
C PRO A 107 -0.58 -0.85 10.49
N GLY A 108 0.35 -1.80 10.34
CA GLY A 108 0.01 -3.23 10.24
C GLY A 108 -0.39 -3.73 8.84
N SER A 109 -0.53 -2.85 7.84
CA SER A 109 -0.95 -3.25 6.48
C SER A 109 0.09 -4.02 5.65
N GLY A 110 1.20 -4.47 6.25
CA GLY A 110 2.23 -5.26 5.57
C GLY A 110 3.18 -4.52 4.62
N LYS A 111 3.19 -3.17 4.61
CA LYS A 111 4.06 -2.35 3.72
C LYS A 111 5.53 -2.77 3.75
N SER A 112 6.07 -2.98 4.96
CA SER A 112 7.47 -3.35 5.13
C SER A 112 7.78 -4.68 4.46
N TYR A 113 6.97 -5.70 4.73
CA TYR A 113 7.15 -7.04 4.18
C TYR A 113 6.94 -7.09 2.67
N ALA A 114 5.85 -6.50 2.18
CA ALA A 114 5.47 -6.61 0.77
C ALA A 114 6.33 -5.74 -0.15
N ILE A 115 6.71 -4.52 0.29
CA ILE A 115 7.35 -3.53 -0.59
C ILE A 115 8.77 -3.21 -0.11
N ILE A 116 8.94 -2.69 1.10
CA ILE A 116 10.22 -2.13 1.57
C ILE A 116 11.32 -3.20 1.59
N ASN A 117 11.02 -4.41 2.07
CA ASN A 117 11.96 -5.51 2.10
C ASN A 117 12.45 -5.90 0.70
N ASN A 118 11.57 -5.88 -0.30
CA ASN A 118 11.93 -6.14 -1.70
C ASN A 118 12.84 -5.04 -2.25
N TYR A 119 12.55 -3.78 -1.94
CA TYR A 119 13.42 -2.65 -2.30
C TYR A 119 14.82 -2.82 -1.69
N ILE A 120 14.92 -3.02 -0.37
CA ILE A 120 16.20 -3.21 0.32
C ILE A 120 16.98 -4.36 -0.31
N ARG A 121 16.31 -5.50 -0.52
CA ARG A 121 16.95 -6.71 -1.04
C ARG A 121 17.52 -6.51 -2.44
N GLN A 122 16.70 -6.01 -3.36
CA GLN A 122 17.06 -5.88 -4.76
C GLN A 122 18.06 -4.74 -4.98
N GLN A 123 17.94 -3.63 -4.26
CA GLN A 123 18.89 -2.52 -4.38
C GLN A 123 20.30 -2.92 -3.90
N ILE A 124 20.39 -3.63 -2.76
CA ILE A 124 21.67 -4.14 -2.26
C ILE A 124 22.25 -5.22 -3.19
N GLU A 125 21.41 -6.12 -3.73
CA GLU A 125 21.84 -7.12 -4.72
C GLU A 125 22.39 -6.49 -6.01
N LYS A 126 21.94 -5.28 -6.33
CA LYS A 126 22.43 -4.48 -7.46
C LYS A 126 23.62 -3.60 -7.11
N GLY A 127 24.16 -3.69 -5.89
CA GLY A 127 25.34 -2.94 -5.47
C GLY A 127 25.05 -1.48 -5.09
N PHE A 128 23.79 -1.10 -4.87
CA PHE A 128 23.47 0.25 -4.41
C PHE A 128 23.80 0.43 -2.92
N ALA A 129 24.25 1.64 -2.57
CA ALA A 129 24.27 2.08 -1.18
C ALA A 129 22.85 2.43 -0.73
N ALA A 130 22.50 2.10 0.51
CA ALA A 130 21.18 2.34 1.06
C ALA A 130 21.27 3.21 2.32
N TYR A 131 20.41 4.23 2.39
CA TYR A 131 20.15 4.99 3.62
C TYR A 131 18.76 4.58 4.13
N ILE A 132 18.72 3.86 5.26
CA ILE A 132 17.52 3.21 5.77
C ILE A 132 17.16 3.81 7.11
N TYR A 133 15.97 4.40 7.20
CA TYR A 133 15.37 4.83 8.46
C TYR A 133 14.56 3.68 9.05
N ASP A 134 15.08 3.07 10.11
CA ASP A 134 14.48 1.91 10.77
C ASP A 134 13.79 2.34 12.08
N PHE A 135 12.52 2.69 11.98
CA PHE A 135 11.72 3.13 13.14
C PHE A 135 11.52 2.03 14.20
N LYS A 136 11.62 0.76 13.80
CA LYS A 136 11.44 -0.40 14.68
C LYS A 136 12.75 -1.18 14.78
N TYR A 137 13.83 -0.47 15.08
CA TYR A 137 15.15 -1.06 15.11
C TYR A 137 15.18 -2.34 15.99
N PRO A 138 15.79 -3.46 15.53
CA PRO A 138 16.56 -3.63 14.29
C PRO A 138 15.82 -4.35 13.14
N ASP A 139 14.51 -4.15 12.96
CA ASP A 139 13.69 -4.88 11.97
C ASP A 139 14.24 -4.81 10.53
N LEU A 140 14.36 -3.60 9.97
CA LEU A 140 14.87 -3.41 8.60
C LEU A 140 16.39 -3.55 8.54
N SER A 141 17.06 -3.18 9.63
CA SER A 141 18.51 -3.21 9.75
C SER A 141 19.06 -4.63 9.61
N ILE A 142 18.42 -5.63 10.23
CA ILE A 142 18.81 -7.04 10.09
C ILE A 142 18.68 -7.51 8.63
N ILE A 143 17.62 -7.10 7.93
CA ILE A 143 17.39 -7.48 6.54
C ILE A 143 18.47 -6.87 5.65
N ALA A 144 18.76 -5.58 5.83
CA ALA A 144 19.78 -4.88 5.09
C ALA A 144 21.17 -5.48 5.33
N TYR A 145 21.54 -5.72 6.59
CA TYR A 145 22.83 -6.32 6.95
C TYR A 145 23.00 -7.71 6.35
N ASN A 146 21.98 -8.58 6.48
CA ASN A 146 22.03 -9.92 5.91
C ASN A 146 22.13 -9.90 4.39
N GLN A 147 21.42 -8.98 3.72
CA GLN A 147 21.52 -8.84 2.27
C GLN A 147 22.90 -8.32 1.87
N LEU A 148 23.46 -7.37 2.63
CA LEU A 148 24.79 -6.84 2.38
C LEU A 148 25.85 -7.94 2.49
N LEU A 149 25.79 -8.77 3.53
CA LEU A 149 26.70 -9.90 3.72
C LEU A 149 26.69 -10.87 2.51
N LYS A 150 25.51 -11.11 1.93
CA LYS A 150 25.33 -12.01 0.78
C LYS A 150 25.81 -11.42 -0.55
N ASN A 151 25.88 -10.09 -0.66
CA ASN A 151 26.14 -9.39 -1.92
C ASN A 151 27.39 -8.50 -1.85
N LYS A 152 28.33 -8.78 -0.93
CA LYS A 152 29.58 -8.00 -0.81
C LYS A 152 30.38 -7.99 -2.10
N ASP A 153 30.31 -9.06 -2.89
CA ASP A 153 30.96 -9.21 -4.20
C ASP A 153 30.43 -8.23 -5.26
N LYS A 154 29.23 -7.65 -5.05
CA LYS A 154 28.61 -6.70 -5.98
C LYS A 154 29.19 -5.29 -5.89
N TYR A 155 29.99 -5.01 -4.87
CA TYR A 155 30.56 -3.68 -4.64
C TYR A 155 32.02 -3.62 -5.10
N ALA A 156 32.37 -2.58 -5.85
CA ALA A 156 33.74 -2.38 -6.36
C ALA A 156 34.78 -2.16 -5.24
N LYS A 157 34.33 -1.72 -4.06
CA LYS A 157 35.16 -1.50 -2.86
C LYS A 157 34.48 -2.15 -1.65
N PRO A 158 35.23 -2.47 -0.58
CA PRO A 158 34.65 -2.95 0.67
C PRO A 158 33.55 -1.99 1.16
N VAL A 159 32.34 -2.50 1.25
CA VAL A 159 31.17 -1.75 1.70
C VAL A 159 31.03 -1.84 3.22
N GLY A 160 30.87 -0.68 3.87
CA GLY A 160 30.61 -0.59 5.30
C GLY A 160 29.13 -0.69 5.64
N PHE A 161 28.82 -1.07 6.88
CA PHE A 161 27.48 -1.01 7.44
C PHE A 161 27.53 -0.15 8.70
N TYR A 162 26.89 1.02 8.64
CA TYR A 162 26.88 1.99 9.72
C TYR A 162 25.45 2.17 10.22
N VAL A 163 25.31 2.27 11.54
CA VAL A 163 24.05 2.45 12.24
C VAL A 163 24.19 3.66 13.14
N ILE A 164 23.26 4.60 13.07
CA ILE A 164 23.11 5.68 14.07
C ILE A 164 21.86 5.36 14.89
N ASN A 165 22.05 5.01 16.15
CA ASN A 165 20.99 4.60 17.06
C ASN A 165 20.86 5.62 18.19
N PHE A 166 19.72 6.32 18.24
CA PHE A 166 19.43 7.32 19.26
C PHE A 166 18.78 6.74 20.52
N ASP A 167 18.24 5.52 20.45
CA ASP A 167 17.58 4.84 21.58
C ASP A 167 18.60 4.12 22.47
N ASP A 168 19.54 3.38 21.87
CA ASP A 168 20.64 2.71 22.56
C ASP A 168 21.98 3.06 21.90
N PRO A 169 22.74 4.00 22.51
CA PRO A 169 24.04 4.44 21.99
C PRO A 169 25.07 3.32 21.86
N ARG A 170 24.91 2.17 22.55
CA ARG A 170 25.85 1.04 22.46
C ARG A 170 25.80 0.34 21.10
N TYR A 171 24.66 0.42 20.41
CA TYR A 171 24.48 -0.11 19.06
C TYR A 171 24.68 0.96 17.98
N SER A 172 25.07 2.17 18.37
CA SER A 172 25.33 3.27 17.45
C SER A 172 26.82 3.35 17.10
N HIS A 173 27.08 3.58 15.82
CA HIS A 173 28.34 4.18 15.39
C HIS A 173 28.36 5.64 15.85
N ARG A 174 29.57 6.17 16.04
CA ARG A 174 29.76 7.58 16.40
C ARG A 174 29.71 8.42 15.13
N CYS A 175 28.91 9.47 15.16
CA CYS A 175 28.86 10.48 14.12
C CYS A 175 28.95 11.85 14.79
N ASN A 176 29.85 12.70 14.31
CA ASN A 176 29.87 14.11 14.66
C ASN A 176 29.41 14.90 13.43
N PRO A 177 28.16 15.40 13.39
CA PRO A 177 27.68 16.21 12.27
C PRO A 177 28.42 17.56 12.14
N LEU A 178 29.09 18.01 13.22
CA LEU A 178 29.90 19.22 13.27
C LEU A 178 31.40 18.89 13.21
N ASN A 179 31.79 17.82 12.52
CA ASN A 179 33.21 17.50 12.35
C ASN A 179 33.90 18.68 11.64
N PRO A 180 35.04 19.20 12.16
CA PRO A 180 35.77 20.29 11.52
C PRO A 180 36.11 20.06 10.05
N SER A 181 36.28 18.81 9.61
CA SER A 181 36.55 18.47 8.20
C SER A 181 35.39 18.77 7.26
N PHE A 182 34.17 18.90 7.78
CA PHE A 182 32.97 19.24 7.00
C PHE A 182 32.69 20.75 6.97
N LEU A 183 33.34 21.52 7.85
CA LEU A 183 33.14 22.96 7.99
C LEU A 183 34.24 23.70 7.23
N SER A 184 34.15 23.76 5.91
CA SER A 184 35.16 24.40 5.05
C SER A 184 35.20 25.91 5.31
N ASP A 185 34.03 26.54 5.31
CA ASP A 185 33.84 27.97 5.55
C ASP A 185 32.77 28.25 6.61
N ILE A 186 32.57 29.54 6.92
CA ILE A 186 31.58 29.96 7.91
C ILE A 186 30.13 29.72 7.46
N ALA A 187 29.89 29.60 6.15
CA ALA A 187 28.56 29.28 5.62
C ALA A 187 28.18 27.84 5.99
N ASP A 188 29.11 26.88 5.95
CA ASP A 188 28.86 25.51 6.42
C ASP A 188 28.44 25.46 7.90
N ALA A 189 29.05 26.32 8.73
CA ALA A 189 28.68 26.46 10.13
C ALA A 189 27.29 27.10 10.30
N TYR A 190 26.96 28.08 9.45
CA TYR A 190 25.63 28.68 9.41
C TYR A 190 24.56 27.68 8.98
N GLU A 191 24.76 26.93 7.89
CA GLU A 191 23.83 25.90 7.43
C GLU A 191 23.62 24.81 8.49
N SER A 192 24.69 24.37 9.15
CA SER A 192 24.60 23.42 10.26
C SER A 192 23.77 23.97 11.43
N ALA A 193 24.04 25.21 11.84
CA ALA A 193 23.28 25.89 12.89
C ALA A 193 21.81 26.05 12.50
N TYR A 194 21.54 26.48 11.27
CA TYR A 194 20.22 26.69 10.72
C TYR A 194 19.39 25.39 10.75
N VAL A 195 19.93 24.30 10.22
CA VAL A 195 19.26 22.99 10.21
C VAL A 195 18.99 22.51 11.64
N ILE A 196 19.97 22.62 12.55
CA ILE A 196 19.79 22.18 13.95
C ILE A 196 18.69 23.00 14.64
N MET A 197 18.78 24.33 14.58
CA MET A 197 17.87 25.22 15.30
C MET A 197 16.42 25.11 14.80
N LEU A 198 16.22 25.01 13.48
CA LEU A 198 14.88 24.82 12.91
C LEU A 198 14.28 23.44 13.23
N ASN A 199 15.09 22.40 13.34
CA ASN A 199 14.61 21.08 13.75
C ASN A 199 14.31 20.99 15.26
N LEU A 200 15.02 21.75 16.09
CA LEU A 200 14.72 21.90 17.52
C LEU A 200 13.43 22.68 17.75
N ASN A 201 13.17 23.73 16.98
CA ASN A 201 11.94 24.50 17.05
C ASN A 201 11.25 24.64 15.68
N LYS A 202 10.40 23.67 15.34
CA LYS A 202 9.68 23.63 14.07
C LYS A 202 8.80 24.86 13.79
N SER A 203 8.37 25.59 14.82
CA SER A 203 7.58 26.82 14.63
C SER A 203 8.37 27.94 13.95
N TRP A 204 9.71 27.91 14.06
CA TRP A 204 10.59 28.90 13.45
C TRP A 204 10.68 28.75 11.94
N ILE A 205 10.35 27.58 11.38
CA ILE A 205 10.30 27.34 9.94
C ILE A 205 9.34 28.32 9.25
N GLN A 206 8.26 28.71 9.91
CA GLN A 206 7.27 29.65 9.37
C GLN A 206 7.62 31.13 9.64
N LYS A 207 8.69 31.39 10.40
CA LYS A 207 9.10 32.74 10.86
C LYS A 207 10.52 33.09 10.39
N GLN A 208 10.96 32.52 9.27
CA GLN A 208 12.27 32.81 8.71
C GLN A 208 12.38 34.30 8.37
N GLY A 209 13.53 34.91 8.67
CA GLY A 209 13.74 36.35 8.55
C GLY A 209 13.26 37.18 9.76
N ASP A 210 12.59 36.58 10.75
CA ASP A 210 12.31 37.25 12.02
C ASP A 210 13.59 37.37 12.87
N PHE A 211 13.80 38.52 13.48
CA PHE A 211 15.01 38.81 14.27
C PHE A 211 15.24 37.77 15.38
N PHE A 212 14.17 37.32 16.03
CA PHE A 212 14.25 36.34 17.13
C PHE A 212 14.52 34.91 16.65
N VAL A 213 14.40 34.64 15.35
CA VAL A 213 14.79 33.36 14.73
C VAL A 213 16.22 33.45 14.21
N GLU A 214 16.55 34.53 13.50
CA GLU A 214 17.87 34.69 12.87
C GLU A 214 18.99 34.92 13.90
N SER A 215 18.76 35.75 14.92
CA SER A 215 19.79 36.07 15.93
C SER A 215 20.38 34.83 16.62
N PRO A 216 19.59 33.89 17.16
CA PRO A 216 20.16 32.69 17.78
C PRO A 216 20.81 31.75 16.77
N ILE A 217 20.36 31.70 15.51
CA ILE A 217 21.02 30.92 14.45
C ILE A 217 22.41 31.50 14.16
N VAL A 218 22.50 32.82 13.97
CA VAL A 218 23.79 33.51 13.72
C VAL A 218 24.73 33.34 14.91
N LEU A 219 24.22 33.48 16.15
CA LEU A 219 25.02 33.26 17.33
C LEU A 219 25.55 31.81 17.41
N PHE A 220 24.68 30.82 17.14
CA PHE A 220 25.08 29.42 17.17
C PHE A 220 26.10 29.09 16.08
N ALA A 221 25.93 29.64 14.87
CA ALA A 221 26.90 29.53 13.79
C ALA A 221 28.26 30.10 14.18
N ALA A 222 28.28 31.27 14.84
CA ALA A 222 29.51 31.89 15.34
C ALA A 222 30.20 31.02 16.41
N VAL A 223 29.43 30.38 17.30
CA VAL A 223 29.99 29.44 18.30
C VAL A 223 30.59 28.21 17.62
N ILE A 224 29.89 27.59 16.66
CA ILE A 224 30.42 26.44 15.89
C ILE A 224 31.73 26.82 15.20
N TRP A 225 31.75 27.97 14.53
CA TRP A 225 32.94 28.44 13.82
C TRP A 225 34.10 28.79 14.75
N TYR A 226 33.80 29.42 15.88
CA TYR A 226 34.78 29.71 16.92
C TYR A 226 35.42 28.42 17.43
N LEU A 227 34.62 27.40 17.77
CA LEU A 227 35.13 26.12 18.26
C LEU A 227 36.00 25.41 17.21
N LYS A 228 35.62 25.44 15.92
CA LYS A 228 36.45 24.93 14.83
C LYS A 228 37.81 25.64 14.76
N CYS A 229 37.83 26.97 14.87
CA CYS A 229 39.07 27.75 14.78
C CYS A 229 39.96 27.59 16.03
N ALA A 230 39.36 27.58 17.21
CA ALA A 230 40.07 27.53 18.50
C ALA A 230 40.59 26.12 18.81
N HIS A 231 39.85 25.08 18.45
CA HIS A 231 40.28 23.69 18.54
C HIS A 231 40.69 23.19 17.16
N LYS A 232 41.91 23.55 16.71
CA LYS A 232 42.54 22.78 15.62
C LYS A 232 42.68 21.35 16.12
N ALA A 233 41.91 20.44 15.51
CA ALA A 233 42.02 19.02 15.77
C ALA A 233 43.50 18.61 15.59
N VAL A 234 44.10 18.09 16.67
CA VAL A 234 45.42 17.43 16.62
C VAL A 234 45.31 16.18 15.76
#